data_AF-A0A2N8PFX5-F1
#
_entry.id   AF-A0A2N8PFX5-F1
#
_cell.length_a   1.000
_cell.length_b   1.000
_cell.length_c   1.000
_cell.angle_alpha   90.00
_cell.angle_beta   90.00
_cell.angle_gamma   90.00
#
_symmetry.space_group_name_H-M   'P 1'
#
loop_
_entity.id
_entity.type
_entity.pdbx_description
1 polymer ?
#
loop_
_entity_poly.entity_id
_entity_poly.type
_entity_poly.pdbx_seq_one_letter_code
_entity_poly.pdbx_strand_id
1 'polypeptide(L)' 'MLTFTLPADLLAHTRAASNGNMSAYVERALRAQQLRDVAPAVQAWREQAANDTAEIADIFGEDVA' A
#
# COMPACT_ATOMS: atom_id res chain seq x y z
N MET A 1 -10.28 -4.07 -22.11
CA MET A 1 -9.20 -5.06 -22.31
C MET A 1 -7.88 -4.30 -22.29
N LEU A 2 -7.00 -4.61 -21.34
CA LEU A 2 -5.66 -4.01 -21.24
C LEU A 2 -4.67 -4.97 -21.89
N THR A 3 -3.82 -4.46 -22.78
CA THR A 3 -2.81 -5.25 -23.48
C THR A 3 -1.44 -4.71 -23.12
N PHE A 4 -0.55 -5.58 -22.64
CA PHE A 4 0.82 -5.23 -22.29
C PHE A 4 1.78 -6.11 -23.07
N THR A 5 2.79 -5.49 -23.68
CA THR A 5 3.88 -6.21 -24.33
C THR A 5 5.00 -6.38 -23.32
N LEU A 6 5.29 -7.63 -22.96
CA LEU A 6 6.38 -8.00 -22.06
C LEU A 6 7.50 -8.67 -22.85
N PRO A 7 8.77 -8.41 -22.51
CA PRO A 7 9.91 -9.22 -22.93
C PRO A 7 9.66 -10.71 -22.67
N ALA A 8 10.17 -11.58 -23.54
CA ALA A 8 9.91 -13.03 -23.51
C ALA A 8 10.24 -13.66 -22.15
N ASP A 9 11.34 -13.24 -21.52
CA ASP A 9 11.75 -13.74 -20.20
C ASP A 9 10.77 -13.37 -19.09
N LEU A 10 10.25 -12.14 -19.11
CA LEU A 10 9.24 -11.69 -18.14
C LEU A 10 7.91 -12.38 -18.37
N LEU A 11 7.58 -12.71 -19.63
CA LEU A 11 6.36 -13.45 -19.97
C LEU A 11 6.46 -14.91 -19.51
N ALA A 12 7.62 -15.55 -19.67
CA ALA A 12 7.89 -16.89 -19.16
C ALA A 12 7.81 -16.94 -17.62
N HIS A 13 8.43 -15.96 -16.95
CA HIS A 13 8.41 -15.87 -15.49
C HIS A 13 7.00 -15.65 -14.94
N THR A 14 6.24 -14.71 -15.51
CA THR A 14 4.86 -14.43 -15.07
C THR A 14 3.92 -15.60 -15.38
N ARG A 15 4.13 -16.33 -16.48
CA ARG A 15 3.36 -17.56 -16.78
C ARG A 15 3.63 -18.64 -15.74
N ALA A 16 4.89 -18.85 -15.35
CA ALA A 16 5.24 -19.81 -14.31
C ALA A 16 4.66 -19.40 -12.93
N ALA A 17 4.78 -18.13 -12.56
CA ALA A 17 4.28 -17.60 -11.29
C ALA A 17 2.74 -17.55 -11.19
N SER A 18 2.06 -17.37 -12.32
CA SER A 18 0.59 -17.30 -12.38
C SER A 18 -0.11 -18.65 -12.34
N ASN A 19 0.63 -19.77 -12.41
CA ASN A 19 0.09 -21.13 -12.45
C ASN A 19 -1.05 -21.29 -13.49
N GLY A 20 -0.95 -20.60 -14.62
CA GLY A 20 -1.94 -20.62 -15.70
C GLY A 20 -3.04 -19.55 -15.64
N ASN A 21 -3.16 -18.75 -14.57
CA ASN A 21 -4.14 -17.66 -14.48
C ASN A 21 -3.47 -16.27 -14.38
N MET A 22 -3.08 -15.73 -15.54
CA MET A 22 -2.46 -14.42 -15.62
C MET A 22 -3.36 -13.26 -15.17
N SER A 23 -4.68 -13.35 -15.38
CA SER A 23 -5.60 -12.29 -14.94
C SER A 23 -5.61 -12.13 -13.43
N ALA A 24 -5.79 -13.25 -12.71
CA ALA A 24 -5.78 -13.25 -11.25
C ALA A 24 -4.40 -12.84 -10.68
N TYR A 25 -3.31 -13.23 -11.36
CA TYR A 25 -1.96 -12.82 -10.99
C TYR A 25 -1.77 -11.31 -11.11
N VAL A 26 -2.18 -10.71 -12.24
CA VAL A 26 -2.08 -9.26 -12.46
C VAL A 26 -2.95 -8.49 -11.49
N GLU A 27 -4.19 -8.93 -11.25
CA GLU A 27 -5.09 -8.31 -10.26
C GLU A 27 -4.49 -8.34 -8.85
N ARG A 28 -3.93 -9.47 -8.45
CA ARG A 28 -3.26 -9.61 -7.15
C ARG A 28 -2.04 -8.71 -7.04
N ALA A 29 -1.21 -8.66 -8.08
CA ALA A 29 -0.03 -7.81 -8.14
C ALA A 29 -0.42 -6.33 -8.07
N LEU A 30 -1.46 -5.93 -8.79
CA LEU A 30 -1.98 -4.56 -8.79
C LEU A 30 -2.53 -4.16 -7.41
N ARG A 31 -3.33 -5.03 -6.78
CA ARG A 31 -3.84 -4.78 -5.42
C ARG A 31 -2.70 -4.65 -4.41
N ALA A 32 -1.68 -5.50 -4.49
CA ALA A 32 -0.52 -5.40 -3.62
C ALA A 32 0.26 -4.09 -3.85
N GLN A 33 0.34 -3.63 -5.09
CA GLN A 33 0.98 -2.35 -5.40
C GLN A 33 0.18 -1.16 -4.87
N GLN A 34 -1.14 -1.16 -5.05
CA GLN A 34 -2.02 -0.12 -4.49
C GLN A 34 -1.88 -0.02 -2.97
N LEU A 35 -1.79 -1.15 -2.27
CA LEU A 35 -1.55 -1.17 -0.83
C LEU A 35 -0.18 -0.59 -0.45
N ARG A 36 0.87 -0.87 -1.23
CA ARG A 36 2.20 -0.29 -1.03
C ARG A 36 2.21 1.21 -1.28
N ASP A 37 1.50 1.68 -2.30
CA ASP A 37 1.43 3.10 -2.64
C ASP A 37 0.68 3.92 -1.58
N VAL A 38 -0.28 3.29 -0.89
CA VAL A 38 -1.06 3.90 0.20
C VAL A 38 -0.34 3.84 1.55
N ALA A 39 0.65 2.95 1.71
CA ALA A 39 1.36 2.77 2.97
C ALA A 39 2.03 4.07 3.52
N PRO A 40 2.71 4.90 2.69
CA PRO A 40 3.26 6.18 3.15
C PRO A 40 2.19 7.17 3.61
N ALA A 41 1.05 7.23 2.92
CA ALA A 41 -0.06 8.12 3.29
C ALA A 41 -0.69 7.69 4.62
N VAL A 42 -0.84 6.39 4.84
CA VAL A 42 -1.33 5.83 6.12
C VAL A 42 -0.32 6.09 7.25
N GLN A 43 0.98 5.99 6.97
CA GLN A 43 2.01 6.28 7.96
C GLN A 43 2.01 7.77 8.34
N ALA A 44 1.97 8.67 7.36
CA ALA A 44 1.88 10.11 7.60
C ALA A 44 0.62 10.49 8.39
N TRP A 45 -0.52 9.87 8.08
CA TRP A 45 -1.75 10.07 8.85
C TRP A 45 -1.60 9.61 10.31
N ARG A 46 -0.94 8.48 10.56
CA ARG A 46 -0.68 7.99 11.93
C ARG A 46 0.24 8.93 12.71
N GLU A 47 1.28 9.45 12.06
CA GLU A 47 2.21 10.40 12.67
C GLU A 47 1.51 11.72 12.99
N GLN A 48 0.66 12.24 12.09
CA GLN A 48 -0.17 13.41 12.36
C GLN A 48 -1.14 13.18 13.52
N ALA A 49 -1.87 12.06 13.53
CA ALA A 49 -2.80 11.75 14.60
C ALA A 49 -2.11 11.61 15.97
N ALA A 50 -0.87 11.10 15.99
CA ALA A 50 -0.06 11.04 17.21
C ALA A 50 0.37 12.42 17.69
N ASN A 51 0.75 13.32 16.77
CA ASN A 51 1.06 14.71 17.09
C ASN A 51 -0.18 15.47 17.60
N ASP A 52 -1.33 15.32 16.94
CA ASP A 52 -2.59 15.94 17.38
C ASP A 52 -2.99 15.45 18.78
N THR A 53 -2.78 14.15 19.08
CA THR A 53 -3.03 13.59 20.41
C THR A 53 -2.07 14.15 21.46
N ALA A 54 -0.80 14.37 21.10
CA ALA A 54 0.17 14.97 21.99
C ALA A 54 -0.15 16.45 22.28
N GLU A 55 -0.60 17.21 21.28
CA GLU A 55 -1.05 18.59 21.44
C GLU A 55 -2.29 18.68 22.34
N ILE A 56 -3.27 17.78 22.14
CA ILE A 56 -4.46 17.70 23.01
C ILE A 56 -4.06 17.31 24.44
N ALA A 57 -3.13 16.37 24.62
CA ALA A 57 -2.65 15.99 25.95
C ALA A 57 -1.89 17.12 26.66
N ASP A 58 -1.19 17.97 25.94
CA ASP A 58 -0.50 19.16 26.47
C ASP A 58 -1.50 20.24 26.90
N ILE A 59 -2.49 20.55 26.07
CA ILE A 59 -3.52 21.56 26.35
C ILE A 59 -4.42 21.17 27.52
N PHE A 60 -4.77 19.89 27.65
CA PHE A 60 -5.71 19.42 28.69
C PHE A 60 -5.03 18.74 29.89
N GLY A 61 -3.72 18.46 29.82
CA GLY A 61 -2.96 17.82 30.89
C GLY A 61 -2.46 18.79 31.96
N GLU A 62 -2.30 20.08 31.63
CA GLU A 62 -1.83 21.11 32.57
C GLU A 62 -2.89 21.53 33.60
N ASP A 63 -4.17 21.24 33.37
CA ASP A 63 -5.30 21.64 34.23
C ASP A 63 -5.77 20.53 35.22
N VAL A 64 -5.05 19.41 35.34
CA VAL A 64 -5.39 18.28 36.24
C VAL A 64 -4.24 17.93 37.20
N ALA A 65 -3.68 18.93 37.90
CA ALA A 65 -2.72 18.74 38.98
C ALA A 65 -3.06 19.59 40.22
#